data_AF-A0A8B3DTC2-F1
#
_entry.id   AF-A0A8B3DTC2-F1
#
_cell.length_a   1.000
_cell.length_b   1.000
_cell.length_c   1.000
_cell.angle_alpha   90.00
_cell.angle_beta   90.00
_cell.angle_gamma   90.00
#
_symmetry.space_group_name_H-M   'P 1'
#
loop_
_entity.id
_entity.type
_entity.pdbx_description
1 polymer ?
#
loop_
_entity_poly.entity_id
_entity_poly.type
_entity_poly.pdbx_seq_one_letter_code
_entity_poly.pdbx_strand_id
1 'polypeptide(L)'
;MCVIGLKDTSCFQWIIDEFEGLLIDLEVAQKDFAHGFYCGMRTHLGFYDAEAAKALLSASQHDLHLELWRTYVNTVDLFPSMDKDEVIESTKRIIEILSSLESTVTESDEDDHECEDDHECYFSEYVQQRDRANTAEKTIDAYKQEMFIMRQREASLEKQLKQIKRQRVTEIRYQQTRKRKNRR
;
A
#
# COMPACT_ATOMS: atom_id res chain seq x y z
N MET A 1 -8.13 18.33 -10.91
CA MET A 1 -7.41 17.39 -10.03
C MET A 1 -5.96 17.82 -9.98
N CYS A 2 -5.37 17.91 -8.80
CA CYS A 2 -3.98 18.33 -8.69
C CYS A 2 -3.04 17.13 -8.67
N VAL A 3 -2.12 17.14 -9.63
CA VAL A 3 -1.10 16.12 -9.81
C VAL A 3 0.25 16.81 -9.80
N ILE A 4 1.18 16.29 -9.02
CA ILE A 4 2.59 16.69 -9.06
C ILE A 4 3.07 16.67 -10.53
N GLY A 5 3.41 17.85 -11.08
CA GLY A 5 3.90 18.01 -12.45
C GLY A 5 2.92 18.62 -13.47
N LEU A 6 1.69 18.99 -13.08
CA LEU A 6 0.72 19.65 -13.97
C LEU A 6 0.23 21.00 -13.40
N LYS A 7 0.76 22.08 -13.99
CA LYS A 7 0.36 23.50 -14.11
C LYS A 7 -0.48 24.27 -13.06
N ASP A 8 -1.11 23.68 -12.05
CA ASP A 8 -2.03 24.42 -11.16
C ASP A 8 -1.45 24.67 -9.75
N THR A 9 -1.09 25.91 -9.49
CA THR A 9 -0.35 26.36 -8.28
C THR A 9 -1.26 26.57 -7.08
N SER A 10 -2.54 26.80 -7.32
CA SER A 10 -3.61 26.85 -6.31
C SER A 10 -3.73 25.57 -5.49
N CYS A 11 -3.27 24.46 -6.05
CA CYS A 11 -3.30 23.18 -5.36
C CYS A 11 -2.24 23.02 -4.28
N PHE A 12 -1.00 23.44 -4.52
CA PHE A 12 0.07 23.20 -3.55
C PHE A 12 -0.22 23.91 -2.23
N GLN A 13 -0.79 25.12 -2.31
CA GLN A 13 -1.22 25.84 -1.12
C GLN A 13 -2.32 25.10 -0.35
N TRP A 14 -3.35 24.59 -1.04
CA TRP A 14 -4.38 23.78 -0.36
C TRP A 14 -3.80 22.53 0.29
N ILE A 15 -2.88 21.83 -0.38
CA ILE A 15 -2.19 20.66 0.20
C ILE A 15 -1.38 21.07 1.44
N ILE A 16 -0.66 22.20 1.38
CA ILE A 16 0.09 22.73 2.53
C ILE A 16 -0.86 22.99 3.69
N ASP A 17 -1.97 23.70 3.47
CA ASP A 17 -2.94 24.02 4.51
C ASP A 17 -3.52 22.76 5.19
N GLU A 18 -3.80 21.71 4.41
CA GLU A 18 -4.26 20.42 4.94
C GLU A 18 -3.18 19.73 5.80
N PHE A 19 -1.91 19.78 5.39
CA PHE A 19 -0.80 19.23 6.17
C PHE A 19 -0.49 20.07 7.42
N GLU A 20 -0.67 21.39 7.39
CA GLU A 20 -0.59 22.24 8.57
C GLU A 20 -1.71 21.93 9.57
N GLY A 21 -2.93 21.70 9.08
CA GLY A 21 -4.04 21.18 9.90
C GLY A 21 -3.70 19.85 10.57
N LEU A 22 -3.10 18.93 9.81
CA LEU A 22 -2.63 17.66 10.36
C LEU A 22 -1.60 17.85 11.48
N LEU A 23 -0.67 18.80 11.34
CA LEU A 23 0.33 19.09 12.38
C LEU A 23 -0.34 19.56 13.68
N ILE A 24 -1.33 20.43 13.59
CA ILE A 24 -2.09 20.91 14.76
C ILE A 24 -2.80 19.74 15.44
N ASP A 25 -3.47 18.88 14.67
CA ASP A 25 -4.14 17.71 15.21
C ASP A 25 -3.14 16.73 15.83
N LEU A 26 -1.98 16.56 15.20
CA LEU A 26 -0.91 15.70 15.69
C LEU A 26 -0.37 16.18 17.03
N GLU A 27 -0.37 17.48 17.35
CA GLU A 27 0.08 17.93 18.68
C GLU A 27 -0.81 17.35 19.80
N VAL A 28 -2.12 17.27 19.58
CA VAL A 28 -3.11 16.95 20.61
C VAL A 28 -3.63 15.51 20.58
N ALA A 29 -3.61 14.85 19.43
CA ALA A 29 -4.19 13.52 19.24
C ALA A 29 -3.15 12.38 19.07
N GLN A 30 -3.63 11.14 19.01
CA GLN A 30 -2.81 9.93 18.80
C GLN A 30 -2.47 9.76 17.32
N LYS A 31 -1.26 9.33 16.95
CA LYS A 31 -0.82 9.28 15.54
C LYS A 31 -1.76 8.53 14.57
N ASP A 32 -2.56 7.57 15.04
CA ASP A 32 -3.33 6.67 14.18
C ASP A 32 -4.29 7.36 13.19
N PHE A 33 -4.83 8.55 13.52
CA PHE A 33 -5.68 9.30 12.57
C PHE A 33 -4.88 9.88 11.39
N ALA A 34 -3.59 10.18 11.59
CA ALA A 34 -2.73 10.71 10.54
C ALA A 34 -2.54 9.72 9.40
N HIS A 35 -2.51 8.41 9.70
CA HIS A 35 -2.43 7.39 8.65
C HIS A 35 -3.61 7.46 7.67
N GLY A 36 -4.82 7.75 8.18
CA GLY A 36 -6.01 7.94 7.36
C GLY A 36 -5.88 9.16 6.44
N PHE A 37 -5.38 10.27 6.98
CA PHE A 37 -5.08 11.47 6.21
C PHE A 37 -4.05 11.19 5.10
N TYR A 38 -2.91 10.60 5.45
CA TYR A 38 -1.87 10.22 4.49
C TYR A 38 -2.44 9.32 3.39
N CYS A 39 -3.18 8.27 3.74
CA CYS A 39 -3.83 7.41 2.74
C CYS A 39 -4.77 8.19 1.80
N GLY A 40 -5.48 9.19 2.31
CA GLY A 40 -6.35 10.07 1.52
C GLY A 40 -5.58 10.95 0.53
N MET A 41 -4.41 11.45 0.94
CA MET A 41 -3.54 12.30 0.09
C MET A 41 -2.80 11.53 -1.01
N ARG A 42 -2.97 10.21 -1.09
CA ARG A 42 -2.31 9.36 -2.11
C ARG A 42 -2.67 9.74 -3.53
N THR A 43 -3.87 10.27 -3.76
CA THR A 43 -4.29 10.75 -5.08
C THR A 43 -3.54 11.99 -5.53
N HIS A 44 -2.97 12.76 -4.60
CA HIS A 44 -2.26 14.01 -4.87
C HIS A 44 -0.74 13.84 -4.86
N LEU A 45 -0.22 13.08 -3.89
CA LEU A 45 1.23 12.94 -3.66
C LEU A 45 1.76 11.52 -3.91
N GLY A 46 0.89 10.52 -4.07
CA GLY A 46 1.28 9.12 -4.17
C GLY A 46 1.72 8.66 -5.56
N PHE A 47 1.58 9.50 -6.58
CA PHE A 47 1.96 9.20 -7.95
C PHE A 47 3.08 10.14 -8.40
N TYR A 48 4.15 9.56 -8.95
CA TYR A 48 5.25 10.29 -9.55
C TYR A 48 5.66 9.60 -10.85
N ASP A 49 5.45 10.28 -11.97
CA ASP A 49 5.94 9.84 -13.27
C ASP A 49 7.30 10.49 -13.54
N ALA A 50 8.37 9.71 -13.36
CA ALA A 50 9.73 10.19 -13.55
C ALA A 50 10.06 10.55 -15.00
N GLU A 51 9.38 9.94 -15.98
CA GLU A 51 9.60 10.24 -17.40
C GLU A 51 8.91 11.55 -17.78
N ALA A 52 7.65 11.74 -17.35
CA ALA A 52 6.93 12.99 -17.54
C ALA A 52 7.58 14.15 -16.77
N ALA A 53 8.01 13.92 -15.53
CA ALA A 53 8.69 14.91 -14.71
C ALA A 53 10.00 15.39 -15.33
N LYS A 54 10.83 14.49 -15.88
CA LYS A 54 12.07 14.85 -16.57
C LYS A 54 11.85 15.65 -17.85
N ALA A 55 10.73 15.43 -18.53
CA ALA A 55 10.39 16.14 -19.77
C ALA A 55 9.87 17.56 -19.53
N LEU A 56 9.21 17.79 -18.38
CA LEU A 56 8.45 19.03 -18.11
C LEU A 56 9.08 19.96 -17.07
N LEU A 57 9.97 19.45 -16.20
CA LEU A 57 10.52 20.19 -15.08
C LEU A 57 12.00 20.54 -15.28
N SER A 58 12.43 21.64 -14.68
CA SER A 58 13.86 21.92 -14.52
C SER A 58 14.51 20.85 -13.64
N ALA A 59 15.83 20.67 -13.76
CA ALA A 59 16.56 19.67 -12.96
C ALA A 59 16.36 19.87 -11.44
N SER A 60 16.36 21.13 -10.97
CA SER A 60 16.11 21.45 -9.56
C SER A 60 14.68 21.15 -9.12
N GLN A 61 13.68 21.39 -9.97
CA GLN A 61 12.29 21.05 -9.65
C GLN A 61 12.05 19.54 -9.68
N HIS A 62 12.62 18.83 -10.64
CA HIS A 62 12.55 17.38 -10.70
C HIS A 62 13.08 16.73 -9.40
N ASP A 63 14.20 17.23 -8.88
CA ASP A 63 14.79 16.70 -7.65
C ASP A 63 13.89 16.96 -6.42
N LEU A 64 13.29 18.15 -6.32
CA LEU A 64 12.32 18.48 -5.26
C LEU A 64 11.06 17.61 -5.35
N HIS A 65 10.50 17.41 -6.55
CA HIS A 65 9.32 16.57 -6.73
C HIS A 65 9.61 15.09 -6.44
N LEU A 66 10.78 14.59 -6.82
CA LEU A 66 11.22 13.24 -6.47
C LEU A 66 11.41 13.08 -4.96
N GLU A 67 11.97 14.08 -4.30
CA GLU A 67 12.14 14.08 -2.85
C GLU A 67 10.79 14.10 -2.13
N LEU A 68 9.84 14.92 -2.58
CA LEU A 68 8.48 14.99 -2.06
C LEU A 68 7.81 13.61 -2.12
N TRP A 69 7.84 12.97 -3.29
CA TRP A 69 7.25 11.65 -3.49
C TRP A 69 7.89 10.59 -2.58
N ARG A 70 9.23 10.56 -2.51
CA ARG A 70 9.94 9.60 -1.64
C ARG A 70 9.60 9.80 -0.17
N THR A 71 9.58 11.05 0.28
CA THR A 71 9.26 11.38 1.67
C THR A 71 7.85 10.91 1.99
N TYR A 72 6.88 11.27 1.14
CA TYR A 72 5.49 10.86 1.30
C TYR A 72 5.31 9.33 1.32
N VAL A 73 5.86 8.60 0.34
CA VAL A 73 5.73 7.13 0.27
C VAL A 73 6.39 6.46 1.46
N ASN A 74 7.58 6.90 1.86
CA ASN A 74 8.25 6.35 3.03
C ASN A 74 7.44 6.56 4.31
N THR A 75 6.85 7.74 4.49
CA THR A 75 6.00 8.03 5.66
C THR A 75 4.76 7.14 5.69
N VAL A 76 4.15 6.85 4.54
CA VAL A 76 2.99 5.95 4.43
C VAL A 76 3.39 4.50 4.70
N ASP A 77 4.44 4.01 4.04
CA ASP A 77 4.87 2.61 4.11
C ASP A 77 5.43 2.24 5.48
N LEU A 78 6.15 3.18 6.13
CA LEU A 78 6.76 2.98 7.45
C LEU A 78 5.90 3.50 8.60
N PHE A 79 4.70 4.04 8.32
CA PHE A 79 3.81 4.62 9.33
C PHE A 79 3.61 3.76 10.58
N PRO A 80 3.39 2.42 10.48
CA PRO A 80 3.17 1.59 11.66
C PRO A 80 4.39 1.54 12.59
N SER A 81 5.60 1.63 12.02
CA SER A 81 6.87 1.59 12.75
C SER A 81 7.36 2.94 13.24
N MET A 82 6.87 4.05 12.68
CA MET A 82 7.32 5.39 13.06
C MET A 82 6.75 5.83 14.41
N ASP A 83 7.50 6.54 15.22
CA ASP A 83 6.93 7.21 16.38
C ASP A 83 6.19 8.51 15.98
N LYS A 84 5.56 9.15 16.96
CA LYS A 84 4.76 10.36 16.71
C LYS A 84 5.63 11.53 16.25
N ASP A 85 6.84 11.65 16.78
CA ASP A 85 7.75 12.75 16.48
C ASP A 85 8.34 12.59 15.07
N GLU A 86 8.64 11.35 14.66
CA GLU A 86 9.08 11.01 13.30
C GLU A 86 8.00 11.32 12.25
N VAL A 87 6.72 11.08 12.56
CA VAL A 87 5.60 11.47 11.69
C VAL A 87 5.51 12.99 11.58
N ILE A 88 5.63 13.72 12.70
CA ILE A 88 5.63 15.19 12.70
C ILE A 88 6.81 15.75 11.88
N GLU A 89 8.01 15.19 12.03
CA GLU A 89 9.20 15.61 11.29
C GLU A 89 9.02 15.36 9.79
N SER A 90 8.50 14.18 9.42
CA SER A 90 8.20 13.87 8.02
C SER A 90 7.12 14.79 7.44
N THR A 91 6.10 15.12 8.23
CA THR A 91 5.04 16.08 7.85
C THR A 91 5.63 17.46 7.58
N LYS A 92 6.49 17.96 8.48
CA LYS A 92 7.20 19.23 8.31
C LYS A 92 8.08 19.22 7.06
N ARG A 93 8.77 18.11 6.79
CA ARG A 93 9.60 17.98 5.58
C ARG A 93 8.77 18.06 4.31
N ILE A 94 7.59 17.43 4.29
CA ILE A 94 6.65 17.51 3.15
C ILE A 94 6.22 18.96 2.90
N ILE A 95 5.82 19.69 3.95
CA ILE A 95 5.44 21.11 3.86
C ILE A 95 6.60 21.97 3.35
N GLU A 96 7.82 21.76 3.85
CA GLU A 96 9.01 22.50 3.44
C GLU A 96 9.30 22.32 1.95
N ILE A 97 9.23 21.08 1.45
CA ILE A 97 9.44 20.78 0.02
C ILE A 97 8.34 21.42 -0.81
N LEU A 98 7.07 21.27 -0.41
CA LEU A 98 5.93 21.88 -1.10
C LEU A 98 6.03 23.41 -1.18
N SER A 99 6.46 24.05 -0.10
CA SER A 99 6.66 25.50 -0.03
C SER A 99 7.83 25.99 -0.88
N SER A 100 8.78 25.10 -1.18
CA SER A 100 9.97 25.39 -2.00
C SER A 100 9.75 25.14 -3.50
N LEU A 101 8.65 24.49 -3.87
CA LEU A 101 8.29 24.28 -5.27
C LEU A 101 7.77 25.59 -5.86
N GLU A 102 8.62 26.24 -6.67
CA GLU A 102 8.21 27.43 -7.40
C GLU A 102 7.11 27.11 -8.42
N SER A 103 6.10 27.99 -8.44
CA SER A 103 5.08 28.09 -9.48
C SER A 103 5.72 28.31 -10.85
N THR A 104 5.83 27.25 -11.66
CA THR A 104 6.09 27.36 -13.10
C THR A 104 4.84 27.82 -13.84
N VAL A 105 4.39 29.04 -13.57
CA VAL A 105 3.47 29.75 -14.47
C VAL A 105 4.32 30.26 -15.63
N THR A 106 4.40 29.48 -16.69
CA THR A 106 4.56 30.06 -18.01
C THR A 106 3.23 30.70 -18.35
N GLU A 107 3.17 32.03 -18.31
CA GLU A 107 2.10 32.79 -18.98
C GLU A 107 2.09 32.33 -20.44
N SER A 108 1.16 31.44 -20.75
CA SER A 108 0.81 31.04 -22.11
C SER A 108 -0.63 31.43 -22.26
N ASP A 109 -0.81 32.62 -22.84
CA ASP A 109 -2.04 33.02 -23.48
C ASP A 109 -2.60 31.86 -24.33
N GLU A 110 -3.94 31.74 -24.34
CA GLU A 110 -4.76 30.89 -25.21
C GLU A 110 -4.79 29.38 -24.87
N ASP A 111 -5.84 28.93 -24.18
CA ASP A 111 -6.70 27.88 -24.74
C ASP A 111 -8.08 27.87 -24.06
N ASP A 112 -9.05 28.48 -24.75
CA ASP A 112 -10.48 28.44 -24.44
C ASP A 112 -11.05 27.14 -25.01
N HIS A 113 -10.77 26.02 -24.33
CA HIS A 113 -11.39 24.74 -24.61
C HIS A 113 -12.37 24.39 -23.48
N GLU A 114 -13.61 24.85 -23.63
CA GLU A 114 -14.76 24.25 -22.94
C GLU A 114 -14.89 22.79 -23.41
N CYS A 115 -14.38 21.85 -22.62
CA CYS A 115 -14.68 20.44 -22.78
C CYS A 115 -15.96 20.11 -22.00
N GLU A 116 -17.10 20.14 -22.67
CA GLU A 116 -18.28 19.40 -22.25
C GLU A 116 -17.96 17.89 -22.33
N ASP A 117 -18.33 17.14 -21.28
CA ASP A 117 -18.36 15.66 -21.18
C ASP A 117 -17.15 14.86 -20.60
N ASP A 118 -16.31 15.45 -19.73
CA ASP A 118 -15.25 14.69 -18.99
C ASP A 118 -15.74 13.91 -17.74
N HIS A 119 -17.01 14.06 -17.36
CA HIS A 119 -17.53 13.40 -16.15
C HIS A 119 -17.80 11.88 -16.32
N GLU A 120 -18.00 11.38 -17.54
CA GLU A 120 -18.30 9.96 -17.77
C GLU A 120 -17.05 9.06 -17.79
N CYS A 121 -15.88 9.59 -18.18
CA CYS A 121 -14.63 8.84 -18.18
C CYS A 121 -14.14 8.50 -16.75
N TYR A 122 -14.19 9.46 -15.83
CA TYR A 122 -13.73 9.29 -14.45
C TYR A 122 -14.53 8.24 -13.66
N PHE A 123 -15.84 8.21 -13.87
CA PHE A 123 -16.71 7.22 -13.21
C PHE A 123 -16.44 5.81 -13.73
N SER A 124 -16.12 5.67 -15.02
CA SER A 124 -15.82 4.37 -15.63
C SER A 124 -14.51 3.76 -15.13
N GLU A 125 -13.46 4.56 -14.96
CA GLU A 125 -12.16 4.09 -14.48
C GLU A 125 -12.19 3.76 -12.98
N TYR A 126 -12.89 4.57 -12.18
CA TYR A 126 -13.10 4.28 -10.76
C TYR A 126 -13.87 2.97 -10.54
N VAL A 127 -14.93 2.74 -11.32
CA VAL A 127 -15.68 1.47 -11.28
C VAL A 127 -14.79 0.30 -11.69
N GLN A 128 -13.98 0.44 -12.74
CA GLN A 128 -13.05 -0.60 -13.16
C GLN A 128 -11.98 -0.91 -12.10
N GLN A 129 -11.42 0.10 -11.42
CA GLN A 129 -10.44 -0.13 -10.37
C GLN A 129 -11.07 -0.79 -9.13
N ARG A 130 -12.29 -0.35 -8.75
CA ARG A 130 -13.04 -0.99 -7.67
C ARG A 130 -13.37 -2.44 -7.99
N ASP A 131 -13.73 -2.74 -9.24
CA ASP A 131 -14.02 -4.10 -9.67
C ASP A 131 -12.76 -4.97 -9.68
N ARG A 132 -11.61 -4.42 -10.11
CA ARG A 132 -10.31 -5.12 -10.00
C ARG A 132 -9.96 -5.40 -8.53
N ALA A 133 -10.15 -4.43 -7.63
CA ALA A 133 -9.91 -4.60 -6.20
C ALA A 133 -10.83 -5.66 -5.58
N ASN A 134 -12.13 -5.62 -5.88
CA ASN A 134 -13.10 -6.63 -5.43
C ASN A 134 -12.78 -8.03 -5.96
N THR A 135 -12.27 -8.12 -7.20
CA THR A 135 -11.86 -9.40 -7.80
C THR A 135 -10.62 -9.94 -7.10
N ALA A 136 -9.63 -9.06 -6.82
CA ALA A 136 -8.44 -9.42 -6.06
C ALA A 136 -8.79 -9.89 -4.64
N GLU A 137 -9.70 -9.21 -3.95
CA GLU A 137 -10.17 -9.61 -2.62
C GLU A 137 -10.83 -10.99 -2.63
N LYS A 138 -11.71 -11.27 -3.61
CA LYS A 138 -12.31 -12.60 -3.80
C LYS A 138 -11.25 -13.68 -4.05
N THR A 139 -10.20 -13.38 -4.83
CA THR A 139 -9.11 -14.34 -5.04
C THR A 139 -8.31 -14.59 -3.77
N ILE A 140 -8.05 -13.56 -2.97
CA ILE A 140 -7.36 -13.70 -1.68
C ILE A 140 -8.17 -14.59 -0.74
N ASP A 141 -9.48 -14.40 -0.67
CA ASP A 141 -10.35 -15.23 0.17
C ASP A 141 -10.45 -16.68 -0.33
N ALA A 142 -10.46 -16.90 -1.65
CA ALA A 142 -10.34 -18.24 -2.22
C ALA A 142 -9.02 -18.91 -1.81
N TYR A 143 -7.89 -18.19 -1.89
CA TYR A 143 -6.59 -18.70 -1.44
C TYR A 143 -6.56 -19.00 0.06
N LYS A 144 -7.20 -18.17 0.91
CA LYS A 144 -7.32 -18.45 2.35
C LYS A 144 -8.09 -19.74 2.61
N GLN A 145 -9.18 -19.98 1.88
CA GLN A 145 -9.95 -21.22 1.99
C GLN A 145 -9.16 -22.45 1.52
N GLU A 146 -8.46 -22.35 0.39
CA GLU A 146 -7.59 -23.42 -0.11
C GLU A 146 -6.47 -23.76 0.87
N MET A 147 -5.81 -22.73 1.43
CA MET A 147 -4.80 -22.90 2.46
C MET A 147 -5.34 -23.60 3.71
N PHE A 148 -6.56 -23.27 4.13
CA PHE A 148 -7.22 -23.95 5.25
C PHE A 148 -7.49 -25.43 4.94
N ILE A 149 -7.98 -25.75 3.75
CA ILE A 149 -8.21 -27.14 3.30
C ILE A 149 -6.89 -27.91 3.25
N MET A 150 -5.82 -27.31 2.74
CA MET A 150 -4.50 -27.94 2.66
C MET A 150 -3.92 -28.24 4.05
N ARG A 151 -4.05 -27.32 5.01
CA ARG A 151 -3.66 -27.56 6.41
C ARG A 151 -4.44 -28.71 7.05
N GLN A 152 -5.75 -28.81 6.79
CA GLN A 152 -6.54 -29.95 7.28
C GLN A 152 -6.10 -31.28 6.67
N ARG A 153 -5.78 -31.29 5.37
CA ARG A 153 -5.25 -32.48 4.69
C ARG A 153 -3.91 -32.90 5.26
N GLU A 154 -3.01 -31.94 5.50
CA GLU A 154 -1.70 -32.19 6.12
C GLU A 154 -1.86 -32.82 7.52
N ALA A 155 -2.71 -32.25 8.37
CA ALA A 155 -2.99 -32.81 9.69
C ALA A 155 -3.60 -34.23 9.63
N SER A 156 -4.45 -34.51 8.64
CA SER A 156 -5.02 -35.84 8.41
C SER A 156 -3.93 -36.85 8.00
N LEU A 157 -3.07 -36.48 7.05
CA LEU A 157 -1.95 -37.31 6.60
C LEU A 157 -0.95 -37.57 7.73
N GLU A 158 -0.65 -36.59 8.58
CA GLU A 158 0.17 -36.80 9.78
C GLU A 158 -0.44 -37.83 10.72
N LYS A 159 -1.77 -37.76 10.93
CA LYS A 159 -2.48 -38.72 11.78
C LYS A 159 -2.40 -40.14 11.19
N GLN A 160 -2.57 -40.29 9.87
CA GLN A 160 -2.41 -41.57 9.18
C GLN A 160 -0.98 -42.10 9.30
N LEU A 161 0.03 -41.24 9.10
CA LEU A 161 1.45 -41.61 9.27
C LEU A 161 1.74 -42.09 10.69
N LYS A 162 1.22 -41.41 11.72
CA LYS A 162 1.33 -41.83 13.12
C LYS A 162 0.67 -43.21 13.35
N GLN A 163 -0.48 -43.47 12.73
CA GLN A 163 -1.17 -44.76 12.83
C GLN A 163 -0.39 -45.89 12.14
N ILE A 164 0.12 -45.67 10.93
CA ILE A 164 0.94 -46.65 10.19
C ILE A 164 2.21 -46.99 11.01
N LYS A 165 2.87 -45.99 11.59
CA LYS A 165 4.03 -46.22 12.48
C LYS A 165 3.67 -47.11 13.66
N ARG A 166 2.52 -46.88 14.31
CA ARG A 166 2.04 -47.72 15.42
C ARG A 166 1.73 -49.16 14.96
N GLN A 167 1.07 -49.32 13.82
CA GLN A 167 0.75 -50.64 13.26
C GLN A 167 2.02 -51.45 12.93
N ARG A 168 3.01 -50.82 12.29
CA ARG A 168 4.33 -51.42 12.03
C ARG A 168 4.99 -51.93 13.31
N VAL A 169 5.00 -51.14 14.39
CA VAL A 169 5.58 -51.56 15.67
C VAL A 169 4.83 -52.76 16.26
N THR A 170 3.49 -52.75 16.21
CA THR A 170 2.67 -53.86 16.70
C THR A 170 2.90 -55.15 15.90
N GLU A 171 3.01 -55.04 14.57
CA GLU A 171 3.27 -56.18 13.69
C GLU A 171 4.64 -56.80 13.97
N ILE A 172 5.69 -55.98 14.11
CA ILE A 172 7.04 -56.43 14.48
C ILE A 172 6.99 -57.19 15.81
N ARG A 173 6.30 -56.64 16.84
CA ARG A 173 6.14 -57.31 18.14
C ARG A 173 5.42 -58.65 18.01
N TYR A 174 4.36 -58.72 17.22
CA TYR A 174 3.61 -59.94 16.99
C TYR A 174 4.48 -61.03 16.32
N GLN A 175 5.21 -60.68 15.26
CA GLN A 175 6.11 -61.61 14.57
C GLN A 175 7.22 -62.13 15.49
N GLN A 176 7.80 -61.27 16.33
CA GLN A 176 8.81 -61.68 17.32
C GLN A 176 8.23 -62.64 18.37
N THR A 177 7.02 -62.37 18.84
CA THR A 177 6.34 -63.21 19.85
C THR A 177 5.98 -64.59 19.28
N ARG A 178 5.50 -64.65 18.03
CA ARG A 178 5.19 -65.90 17.33
C ARG A 178 6.44 -66.76 17.10
N LYS A 179 7.56 -66.16 16.68
CA LYS A 179 8.86 -66.86 16.54
C LYS A 179 9.34 -67.45 17.87
N ARG A 180 9.11 -66.77 18.99
CA ARG A 180 9.46 -67.27 20.34
C ARG A 180 8.56 -68.44 20.77
N LYS A 181 7.26 -68.42 20.46
CA LYS A 181 6.35 -69.53 20.74
C LYS A 181 6.68 -70.79 19.93
N ASN A 182 7.01 -70.67 18.64
CA ASN A 182 7.37 -71.84 17.81
C ASN A 182 8.75 -72.45 18.14
N ARG A 183 9.55 -71.80 19.00
CA ARG A 183 10.85 -72.31 19.47
C ARG A 183 10.75 -73.07 20.80
N ARG A 184 9.60 -73.02 21.47
CA ARG A 184 9.28 -73.80 22.68
C ARG A 184 8.40 -74.97 22.28
#